data_AF-X0WTZ3-F1
#
_entry.id   AF-X0WTZ3-F1
#
_cell.length_a   1.000
_cell.length_b   1.000
_cell.length_c   1.000
_cell.angle_alpha   90.00
_cell.angle_beta   90.00
_cell.angle_gamma   90.00
#
_symmetry.space_group_name_H-M   'P 1'
#
loop_
_entity.id
_entity.type
_entity.pdbx_description
1 polymer ?
#
loop_
_entity_poly.entity_id
_entity_poly.type
_entity_poly.pdbx_seq_one_letter_code
_entity_poly.pdbx_strand_id
1 'polypeptide(L)'
;FKRLYTECVYQPQLELLAYLRANGFKTFICSGGGIQFMRPFAEKTYGIEPEQVIGSSIVSEFKIKDGKPVLVRMPKIDFVNDKAGKPVGIYEHIGRRPILAFGNSDSDMQMIEYATAGKGKRLGLFVHHTDADREYAYDRKSHVGTLDKALDQADANGWIIVDMKNDWKTVFPQK
;
A
#
# COMPACT_ATOMS: atom_id res chain seq x y z
N PHE A 1 16.16 1.34 -13.92
CA PHE A 1 15.53 2.55 -14.52
C PHE A 1 16.40 3.82 -14.60
N LYS A 2 17.61 3.89 -14.01
CA LYS A 2 18.43 5.13 -13.94
C LYS A 2 17.62 6.32 -13.36
N ARG A 3 16.92 6.08 -12.26
CA ARG A 3 15.99 7.01 -11.57
C ARG A 3 16.24 6.92 -10.07
N LEU A 4 15.87 7.96 -9.31
CA LEU A 4 15.83 7.88 -7.86
C LEU A 4 14.71 6.92 -7.42
N TYR A 5 14.84 6.29 -6.25
CA TYR A 5 13.76 5.42 -5.74
C TYR A 5 12.43 6.16 -5.56
N THR A 6 12.48 7.44 -5.19
CA THR A 6 11.30 8.33 -5.09
C THR A 6 10.66 8.66 -6.43
N GLU A 7 11.33 8.35 -7.55
CA GLU A 7 10.81 8.50 -8.92
C GLU A 7 10.39 7.16 -9.53
N CYS A 8 10.70 6.03 -8.88
CA CYS A 8 10.25 4.69 -9.25
C CYS A 8 8.83 4.44 -8.71
N VAL A 9 7.92 5.36 -8.99
CA VAL A 9 6.50 5.29 -8.61
C VAL A 9 5.63 5.16 -9.85
N TYR A 10 4.43 4.61 -9.69
CA TYR A 10 3.55 4.37 -10.84
C TYR A 10 2.69 5.59 -11.15
N GLN A 11 2.87 6.16 -12.35
CA GLN A 11 2.11 7.31 -12.83
C GLN A 11 0.59 7.08 -12.75
N PRO A 12 0.03 5.92 -13.17
CA PRO A 12 -1.41 5.66 -13.06
C PRO A 12 -1.90 5.61 -11.60
N GLN A 13 -1.05 5.24 -10.65
CA GLN A 13 -1.41 5.27 -9.22
C GLN A 13 -1.39 6.69 -8.67
N LEU A 14 -0.47 7.56 -9.13
CA LEU A 14 -0.51 8.98 -8.78
C LEU A 14 -1.79 9.65 -9.30
N GLU A 15 -2.19 9.32 -10.53
CA GLU A 15 -3.44 9.79 -11.14
C GLU A 15 -4.66 9.28 -10.38
N LEU A 16 -4.69 8.00 -10.02
CA LEU A 16 -5.77 7.42 -9.21
C LEU A 16 -5.88 8.11 -7.84
N LEU A 17 -4.76 8.30 -7.14
CA LEU A 17 -4.73 8.98 -5.84
C LEU A 17 -5.25 10.42 -5.95
N ALA A 18 -4.83 11.16 -6.98
CA ALA A 18 -5.31 12.51 -7.24
C ALA A 18 -6.82 12.54 -7.56
N TYR A 19 -7.28 11.62 -8.41
CA TYR A 19 -8.70 11.48 -8.77
C TYR A 19 -9.56 11.17 -7.55
N LEU A 20 -9.15 10.22 -6.71
CA LEU A 20 -9.88 9.86 -5.49
C LEU A 20 -9.98 11.05 -4.53
N ARG A 21 -8.88 11.77 -4.27
CA ARG A 21 -8.89 12.96 -3.41
C ARG A 21 -9.77 14.07 -3.97
N ALA A 22 -9.73 14.32 -5.28
CA ALA A 22 -10.60 15.30 -5.93
C ALA A 22 -12.10 14.98 -5.78
N ASN A 23 -12.43 13.70 -5.54
CA ASN A 23 -13.79 13.21 -5.30
C ASN A 23 -14.10 12.97 -3.81
N GLY A 24 -13.32 13.57 -2.90
CA GLY A 24 -13.60 13.56 -1.46
C GLY A 24 -13.18 12.29 -0.72
N PHE A 25 -12.43 11.39 -1.35
CA PHE A 25 -11.85 10.24 -0.66
C PHE A 25 -10.65 10.66 0.18
N LYS A 26 -10.50 10.02 1.34
CA LYS A 26 -9.25 10.01 2.09
C LYS A 26 -8.42 8.81 1.64
N THR A 27 -7.20 9.05 1.18
CA THR A 27 -6.28 8.02 0.67
C THR A 27 -5.27 7.62 1.72
N PHE A 28 -5.11 6.32 1.98
CA PHE A 28 -4.18 5.80 2.98
C PHE A 28 -3.17 4.83 2.34
N ILE A 29 -1.97 4.76 2.90
CA ILE A 29 -1.03 3.66 2.65
C ILE A 29 -1.24 2.59 3.71
N CYS A 30 -1.34 1.32 3.30
CA CYS A 30 -1.36 0.16 4.20
C CYS A 30 -0.33 -0.88 3.75
N SER A 31 0.86 -0.84 4.33
CA SER A 31 2.02 -1.61 3.86
C SER A 31 2.64 -2.49 4.95
N GLY A 32 3.23 -3.63 4.58
CA GLY A 32 4.08 -4.41 5.47
C GLY A 32 5.41 -3.70 5.79
N GLY A 33 5.79 -2.70 4.99
CA GLY A 33 6.97 -1.87 5.21
C GLY A 33 6.89 -1.02 6.48
N GLY A 34 8.06 -0.59 6.97
CA GLY A 34 8.15 0.22 8.19
C GLY A 34 7.43 1.57 8.06
N ILE A 35 6.53 1.89 9.00
CA ILE A 35 5.76 3.14 8.99
C ILE A 35 6.68 4.38 9.01
N GLN A 36 7.74 4.37 9.84
CA GLN A 36 8.72 5.46 9.89
C GLN A 36 9.67 5.50 8.68
N PHE A 37 9.72 4.44 7.87
CA PHE A 37 10.48 4.45 6.61
C PHE A 37 9.72 5.19 5.50
N MET A 38 8.40 5.00 5.44
CA MET A 38 7.56 5.60 4.38
C MET A 38 7.19 7.07 4.65
N ARG A 39 6.88 7.41 5.91
CA ARG A 39 6.42 8.77 6.29
C ARG A 39 7.30 9.92 5.79
N PRO A 40 8.65 9.85 5.79
CA PRO A 40 9.49 10.96 5.34
C PRO A 40 9.33 11.39 3.88
N PHE A 41 8.77 10.53 3.01
CA PHE A 41 8.62 10.85 1.59
C PHE A 41 7.19 10.67 1.06
N ALA A 42 6.32 9.97 1.78
CA ALA A 42 4.97 9.63 1.31
C ALA A 42 4.14 10.88 0.93
N GLU A 43 4.24 11.95 1.70
CA GLU A 43 3.49 13.18 1.42
C GLU A 43 3.96 13.84 0.11
N LYS A 44 5.26 14.05 -0.04
CA LYS A 44 5.84 14.66 -1.24
C LYS A 44 5.61 13.80 -2.48
N THR A 45 5.69 12.48 -2.36
CA THR A 45 5.63 11.56 -3.50
C THR A 45 4.20 11.17 -3.89
N TYR A 46 3.32 10.93 -2.91
CA TYR A 46 1.98 10.39 -3.15
C TYR A 46 0.84 11.38 -2.78
N GLY A 47 1.16 12.49 -2.10
CA GLY A 47 0.16 13.37 -1.50
C GLY A 47 -0.59 12.69 -0.35
N ILE A 48 0.08 11.80 0.39
CA ILE A 48 -0.47 11.06 1.53
C ILE A 48 0.26 11.51 2.79
N GLU A 49 -0.46 12.20 3.68
CA GLU A 49 0.09 12.77 4.91
C GLU A 49 0.58 11.67 5.88
N PRO A 50 1.52 11.97 6.80
CA PRO A 50 2.09 10.97 7.70
C PRO A 50 1.07 10.20 8.56
N GLU A 51 -0.03 10.85 8.97
CA GLU A 51 -1.15 10.25 9.70
C GLU A 51 -2.01 9.29 8.84
N GLN A 52 -1.89 9.38 7.52
CA GLN A 52 -2.55 8.50 6.55
C GLN A 52 -1.67 7.31 6.12
N VAL A 53 -0.52 7.12 6.79
CA VAL A 53 0.39 5.99 6.55
C VAL A 53 0.25 4.96 7.66
N ILE A 54 -0.06 3.72 7.27
CA ILE A 54 -0.11 2.53 8.13
C ILE A 54 0.99 1.58 7.68
N GLY A 55 1.81 1.15 8.63
CA GLY A 55 2.95 0.28 8.36
C GLY A 55 3.36 -0.52 9.58
N SER A 56 4.28 -1.47 9.39
CA SER A 56 4.90 -2.17 10.51
C SER A 56 5.65 -1.18 11.41
N SER A 57 5.61 -1.38 12.71
CA SER A 57 6.15 -0.46 13.72
C SER A 57 7.06 -1.19 14.72
N ILE A 58 7.90 -0.40 15.38
CA ILE A 58 8.62 -0.82 16.58
C ILE A 58 8.26 0.10 17.74
N VAL A 59 8.39 -0.41 18.95
CA VAL A 59 8.03 0.32 20.17
C VAL A 59 8.86 1.60 20.25
N SER A 60 8.19 2.71 20.55
CA SER A 60 8.84 4.00 20.79
C SER A 60 8.62 4.44 22.23
N GLU A 61 9.68 4.88 22.89
CA GLU A 61 9.62 5.39 24.26
C GLU A 61 9.87 6.90 24.28
N PHE A 62 9.03 7.63 25.00
CA PHE A 62 9.29 9.02 25.32
C PHE A 62 10.41 9.12 26.36
N LYS A 63 11.44 9.91 26.07
CA LYS A 63 12.57 10.16 26.97
C LYS A 63 12.94 11.63 26.98
N ILE A 64 13.51 12.08 28.09
CA ILE A 64 14.24 13.35 28.16
C ILE A 64 15.72 13.04 27.96
N LYS A 65 16.33 13.56 26.88
CA LYS A 65 17.78 13.49 26.64
C LYS A 65 18.33 14.91 26.56
N ASP A 66 19.33 15.22 27.38
CA ASP A 66 19.96 16.55 27.44
C ASP A 66 18.93 17.68 27.61
N GLY A 67 17.93 17.45 28.47
CA GLY A 67 16.83 18.38 28.73
C GLY A 67 15.77 18.49 27.62
N LYS A 68 15.87 17.71 26.53
CA LYS A 68 14.95 17.77 25.38
C LYS A 68 14.04 16.53 25.32
N PRO A 69 12.73 16.71 25.05
CA PRO A 69 11.80 15.60 24.82
C PRO A 69 12.09 14.94 23.47
N VAL A 70 12.32 13.63 23.48
CA VAL A 70 12.59 12.83 22.28
C VAL A 70 11.83 11.51 22.32
N LEU A 71 11.54 10.95 21.14
CA LEU A 71 11.09 9.57 20.99
C LEU A 71 12.28 8.68 20.64
N VAL A 72 12.48 7.62 21.40
CA VAL A 72 13.56 6.65 21.19
C VAL A 72 12.99 5.33 20.69
N ARG A 73 13.52 4.86 19.56
CA ARG A 73 13.18 3.57 18.96
C ARG A 73 13.78 2.44 19.79
N MET A 74 12.94 1.50 20.22
CA MET A 74 13.35 0.33 21.00
C MET A 74 13.55 -0.89 20.11
N PRO A 75 14.47 -1.81 20.45
CA PRO A 75 14.70 -3.05 19.69
C PRO A 75 13.58 -4.08 19.96
N LYS A 76 12.32 -3.68 19.81
CA LYS A 76 11.13 -4.48 20.06
C LYS A 76 10.07 -4.16 19.00
N ILE A 77 9.59 -5.21 18.32
CA ILE A 77 8.47 -5.10 17.37
C ILE A 77 7.22 -4.70 18.15
N ASP A 78 6.50 -3.74 17.59
CA ASP A 78 5.22 -3.27 18.12
C ASP A 78 4.08 -3.87 17.31
N PHE A 79 4.11 -3.69 15.99
CA PHE A 79 3.10 -4.23 15.09
C PHE A 79 3.67 -4.66 13.74
N VAL A 80 3.18 -5.78 13.19
CA VAL A 80 3.50 -6.25 11.83
C VAL A 80 2.27 -6.07 10.95
N ASN A 81 2.32 -5.11 10.04
CA ASN A 81 1.19 -4.73 9.20
C ASN A 81 1.17 -5.48 7.85
N ASP A 82 1.18 -6.82 7.90
CA ASP A 82 1.20 -7.67 6.71
C ASP A 82 0.17 -8.80 6.81
N LYS A 83 -0.37 -9.27 5.67
CA LYS A 83 -1.40 -10.32 5.61
C LYS A 83 -2.61 -9.96 6.49
N ALA A 84 -3.01 -10.85 7.40
CA ALA A 84 -4.07 -10.62 8.38
C ALA A 84 -3.79 -9.44 9.35
N GLY A 85 -2.55 -8.96 9.44
CA GLY A 85 -2.21 -7.73 10.14
C GLY A 85 -2.80 -6.48 9.47
N LYS A 86 -2.94 -6.46 8.13
CA LYS A 86 -3.43 -5.28 7.42
C LYS A 86 -4.86 -4.85 7.81
N PRO A 87 -5.86 -5.76 7.91
CA PRO A 87 -7.16 -5.41 8.46
C PRO A 87 -7.12 -4.85 9.88
N VAL A 88 -6.24 -5.40 10.73
CA VAL A 88 -6.06 -4.93 12.11
C VAL A 88 -5.46 -3.52 12.10
N GLY A 89 -4.41 -3.27 11.31
CA GLY A 89 -3.81 -1.95 11.17
C GLY A 89 -4.82 -0.91 10.65
N ILE A 90 -5.66 -1.28 9.68
CA ILE A 90 -6.77 -0.44 9.22
C ILE A 90 -7.74 -0.11 10.36
N TYR A 91 -8.16 -1.12 11.13
CA TYR A 91 -9.08 -0.91 12.25
C TYR A 91 -8.49 0.01 13.32
N GLU A 92 -7.24 -0.24 13.74
CA GLU A 92 -6.59 0.52 14.81
C GLU A 92 -6.24 1.96 14.42
N HIS A 93 -5.82 2.19 13.17
CA HIS A 93 -5.40 3.53 12.72
C HIS A 93 -6.54 4.38 12.14
N ILE A 94 -7.50 3.76 11.46
CA ILE A 94 -8.58 4.48 10.74
C ILE A 94 -9.90 4.40 11.51
N GLY A 95 -10.16 3.30 12.22
CA GLY A 95 -11.44 3.04 12.88
C GLY A 95 -12.61 2.87 11.90
N ARG A 96 -12.34 2.68 10.60
CA ARG A 96 -13.35 2.57 9.54
C ARG A 96 -12.93 1.55 8.49
N ARG A 97 -13.91 0.77 8.01
CA ARG A 97 -13.71 -0.15 6.89
C ARG A 97 -13.63 0.61 5.56
N PRO A 98 -12.54 0.48 4.78
CA PRO A 98 -12.41 1.09 3.47
C PRO A 98 -13.51 0.65 2.51
N ILE A 99 -13.82 1.48 1.52
CA ILE A 99 -14.72 1.13 0.40
C ILE A 99 -13.96 0.72 -0.86
N LEU A 100 -12.65 0.99 -0.91
CA LEU A 100 -11.74 0.64 -1.99
C LEU A 100 -10.42 0.19 -1.38
N ALA A 101 -9.85 -0.92 -1.86
CA ALA A 101 -8.49 -1.36 -1.53
C ALA A 101 -7.75 -1.82 -2.80
N PHE A 102 -6.46 -1.49 -2.89
CA PHE A 102 -5.61 -1.80 -4.04
C PHE A 102 -4.31 -2.43 -3.53
N GLY A 103 -4.03 -3.67 -3.93
CA GLY A 103 -2.83 -4.43 -3.57
C GLY A 103 -2.05 -4.90 -4.79
N ASN A 104 -1.05 -5.75 -4.57
CA ASN A 104 -0.27 -6.36 -5.65
C ASN A 104 0.22 -7.78 -5.34
N SER A 105 -0.16 -8.33 -4.18
CA SER A 105 0.35 -9.62 -3.71
C SER A 105 -0.68 -10.37 -2.87
N ASP A 106 -0.45 -11.65 -2.63
CA ASP A 106 -1.26 -12.47 -1.74
C ASP A 106 -1.27 -11.93 -0.30
N SER A 107 -0.29 -11.12 0.10
CA SER A 107 -0.28 -10.48 1.42
C SER A 107 -1.28 -9.34 1.57
N ASP A 108 -1.89 -8.91 0.46
CA ASP A 108 -2.96 -7.90 0.42
C ASP A 108 -4.37 -8.52 0.47
N MET A 109 -4.50 -9.84 0.32
CA MET A 109 -5.80 -10.50 0.21
C MET A 109 -6.72 -10.16 1.38
N GLN A 110 -6.26 -10.32 2.62
CA GLN A 110 -7.12 -10.05 3.78
C GLN A 110 -7.51 -8.57 3.89
N MET A 111 -6.64 -7.65 3.46
CA MET A 111 -6.98 -6.22 3.37
C MET A 111 -8.13 -6.00 2.40
N ILE A 112 -8.05 -6.63 1.22
CA ILE A 112 -9.04 -6.47 0.15
C ILE A 112 -10.35 -7.18 0.52
N GLU A 113 -10.30 -8.41 1.04
CA GLU A 113 -11.44 -9.12 1.62
C GLU A 113 -12.14 -8.27 2.69
N TYR A 114 -11.37 -7.64 3.59
CA TYR A 114 -11.91 -6.76 4.59
C TYR A 114 -12.56 -5.51 3.97
N ALA A 115 -11.95 -4.88 2.96
CA ALA A 115 -12.56 -3.73 2.29
C ALA A 115 -13.87 -4.11 1.56
N THR A 116 -13.91 -5.27 0.90
CA THR A 116 -15.04 -5.68 0.05
C THR A 116 -16.19 -6.36 0.79
N ALA A 117 -15.98 -6.90 2.00
CA ALA A 117 -17.04 -7.54 2.79
C ALA A 117 -18.09 -6.57 3.40
N GLY A 118 -17.94 -5.25 3.20
CA GLY A 118 -18.90 -4.26 3.69
C GLY A 118 -20.15 -4.14 2.80
N LYS A 119 -21.24 -3.59 3.36
CA LYS A 119 -22.45 -3.24 2.57
C LYS A 119 -22.15 -2.12 1.55
N GLY A 120 -22.92 -2.08 0.46
CA GLY A 120 -22.87 -1.03 -0.57
C GLY A 120 -21.82 -1.30 -1.65
N LYS A 121 -21.56 -0.31 -2.51
CA LYS A 121 -20.54 -0.39 -3.55
C LYS A 121 -19.15 -0.50 -2.90
N ARG A 122 -18.40 -1.54 -3.27
CA ARG A 122 -17.04 -1.80 -2.80
C ARG A 122 -16.16 -2.18 -3.99
N LEU A 123 -14.87 -1.94 -3.87
CA LEU A 123 -13.91 -2.23 -4.92
C LEU A 123 -12.61 -2.82 -4.36
N GLY A 124 -12.22 -3.97 -4.88
CA GLY A 124 -10.93 -4.61 -4.59
C GLY A 124 -10.13 -4.73 -5.88
N LEU A 125 -8.89 -4.29 -5.88
CA LEU A 125 -8.01 -4.37 -7.05
C LEU A 125 -6.64 -4.94 -6.69
N PHE A 126 -6.04 -5.63 -7.65
CA PHE A 126 -4.63 -6.00 -7.62
C PHE A 126 -3.94 -5.52 -8.89
N VAL A 127 -2.72 -5.03 -8.79
CA VAL A 127 -1.86 -4.84 -9.97
C VAL A 127 -1.08 -6.13 -10.21
N HIS A 128 -1.17 -6.63 -11.43
CA HIS A 128 -0.37 -7.75 -11.92
C HIS A 128 0.80 -7.20 -12.73
N HIS A 129 2.00 -7.48 -12.24
CA HIS A 129 3.26 -7.08 -12.88
C HIS A 129 3.53 -8.00 -14.07
N THR A 130 3.06 -7.58 -15.25
CA THR A 130 3.11 -8.35 -16.51
C THR A 130 4.10 -7.77 -17.53
N ASP A 131 4.80 -6.68 -17.19
CA ASP A 131 5.57 -5.88 -18.15
C ASP A 131 7.09 -5.89 -17.87
N ALA A 132 7.78 -6.88 -18.43
CA ALA A 132 9.23 -7.00 -18.31
C ALA A 132 10.03 -5.93 -19.08
N ASP A 133 9.40 -5.21 -20.01
CA ASP A 133 10.09 -4.24 -20.88
C ASP A 133 10.14 -2.86 -20.21
N ARG A 134 9.04 -2.44 -19.59
CA ARG A 134 8.88 -1.13 -18.94
C ARG A 134 9.07 -1.21 -17.42
N GLU A 135 8.87 -2.38 -16.83
CA GLU A 135 8.95 -2.66 -15.38
C GLU A 135 9.55 -4.06 -15.17
N TYR A 136 8.96 -4.88 -14.31
CA TYR A 136 9.25 -6.29 -14.15
C TYR A 136 8.00 -7.12 -14.49
N ALA A 137 8.22 -8.39 -14.85
CA ALA A 137 7.16 -9.38 -14.95
C ALA A 137 7.35 -10.44 -13.85
N TYR A 138 6.44 -10.49 -12.88
CA TYR A 138 6.48 -11.44 -11.77
C TYR A 138 5.11 -11.65 -11.13
N ASP A 139 4.87 -12.87 -10.64
CA ASP A 139 3.64 -13.25 -9.93
C ASP A 139 3.87 -14.43 -8.97
N ARG A 140 3.48 -15.65 -9.36
CA ARG A 140 3.33 -16.86 -8.53
C ARG A 140 4.64 -17.37 -7.96
N LYS A 141 5.73 -17.21 -8.71
CA LYS A 141 7.07 -17.72 -8.33
C LYS A 141 7.97 -16.65 -7.72
N SER A 142 7.48 -15.43 -7.57
CA SER A 142 8.30 -14.35 -7.02
C SER A 142 8.57 -14.56 -5.54
N HIS A 143 9.79 -14.28 -5.09
CA HIS A 143 10.11 -14.20 -3.65
C HIS A 143 9.64 -12.89 -3.00
N VAL A 144 9.35 -11.87 -3.81
CA VAL A 144 8.88 -10.55 -3.37
C VAL A 144 7.56 -10.23 -4.09
N GLY A 145 6.52 -9.89 -3.32
CA GLY A 145 5.23 -9.55 -3.91
C GLY A 145 4.58 -10.71 -4.65
N THR A 146 4.70 -11.94 -4.16
CA THR A 146 4.05 -13.13 -4.74
C THR A 146 2.56 -12.88 -4.93
N LEU A 147 2.07 -13.08 -6.14
CA LEU A 147 0.66 -12.94 -6.50
C LEU A 147 0.23 -14.27 -7.13
N ASP A 148 -0.43 -15.12 -6.35
CA ASP A 148 -0.74 -16.50 -6.72
C ASP A 148 -2.20 -16.81 -6.41
N LYS A 149 -2.53 -16.91 -5.12
CA LYS A 149 -3.89 -17.22 -4.66
C LYS A 149 -4.87 -16.13 -5.02
N ALA A 150 -4.44 -14.87 -5.00
CA ALA A 150 -5.30 -13.76 -5.36
C ALA A 150 -5.74 -13.83 -6.83
N LEU A 151 -4.87 -14.31 -7.74
CA LEU A 151 -5.22 -14.50 -9.16
C LEU A 151 -6.30 -15.57 -9.32
N ASP A 152 -6.16 -16.70 -8.61
CA ASP A 152 -7.12 -17.80 -8.69
C ASP A 152 -8.49 -17.45 -8.08
N GLN A 153 -8.51 -16.50 -7.14
CA GLN A 153 -9.72 -16.12 -6.41
C GLN A 153 -10.38 -14.84 -6.92
N ALA A 154 -9.76 -14.12 -7.86
CA ALA A 154 -10.19 -12.80 -8.28
C ALA A 154 -11.62 -12.80 -8.82
N ASP A 155 -11.92 -13.67 -9.79
CA ASP A 155 -13.24 -13.74 -10.43
C ASP A 155 -14.35 -14.07 -9.42
N ALA A 156 -14.12 -15.07 -8.56
CA ALA A 156 -15.09 -15.50 -7.57
C ALA A 156 -15.39 -14.43 -6.50
N ASN A 157 -14.42 -13.54 -6.24
CA ASN A 157 -14.57 -12.45 -5.26
C ASN A 157 -14.85 -11.08 -5.89
N GLY A 158 -14.97 -11.00 -7.23
CA GLY A 158 -15.16 -9.75 -7.96
C GLY A 158 -13.98 -8.78 -7.81
N TRP A 159 -12.76 -9.28 -7.61
CA TRP A 159 -11.55 -8.45 -7.58
C TRP A 159 -11.09 -8.16 -8.99
N ILE A 160 -10.69 -6.91 -9.24
CA ILE A 160 -10.17 -6.48 -10.53
C ILE A 160 -8.66 -6.72 -10.57
N ILE A 161 -8.19 -7.47 -11.56
CA ILE A 161 -6.76 -7.60 -11.86
C ILE A 161 -6.40 -6.57 -12.93
N VAL A 162 -5.50 -5.66 -12.60
CA VAL A 162 -4.97 -4.64 -13.50
C VAL A 162 -3.69 -5.18 -14.14
N ASP A 163 -3.72 -5.42 -15.45
CA ASP A 163 -2.57 -5.89 -16.22
C ASP A 163 -1.68 -4.70 -16.56
N MET A 164 -0.50 -4.61 -15.93
CA MET A 164 0.39 -3.46 -16.11
C MET A 164 0.77 -3.25 -17.60
N LYS A 165 1.01 -4.33 -18.34
CA LYS A 165 1.42 -4.25 -19.74
C LYS A 165 0.31 -3.68 -20.62
N ASN A 166 -0.91 -4.18 -20.44
CA ASN A 166 -2.03 -3.88 -21.32
C ASN A 166 -2.83 -2.65 -20.90
N ASP A 167 -2.95 -2.38 -19.60
CA ASP A 167 -3.85 -1.35 -19.07
C ASP A 167 -3.14 -0.02 -18.84
N TRP A 168 -1.82 -0.03 -18.59
CA TRP A 168 -1.07 1.20 -18.31
C TRP A 168 -0.38 1.72 -19.55
N LYS A 169 -0.76 2.92 -19.99
CA LYS A 169 -0.09 3.66 -21.07
C LYS A 169 1.35 4.03 -20.71
N THR A 170 1.62 4.31 -19.44
CA THR A 170 2.95 4.68 -18.94
C THR A 170 3.13 4.13 -17.53
N VAL A 171 4.32 3.63 -17.22
CA VAL A 171 4.64 3.07 -15.89
C VAL A 171 5.12 4.19 -14.95
N PHE A 172 6.24 4.85 -15.27
CA PHE A 172 6.83 5.90 -14.43
C PHE A 172 6.51 7.30 -14.95
N PRO A 173 6.42 8.32 -14.07
CA PRO A 173 6.31 9.72 -14.49
C PRO A 173 7.42 10.14 -15.46
N GLN A 174 7.12 11.14 -16.29
CA GLN A 174 8.16 11.79 -17.09
C GLN A 174 9.20 12.42 -16.15
N LYS A 175 10.46 12.42 -16.61
CA LYS A 175 11.56 13.07 -15.89
C LYS A 175 11.52 14.58 -16.09
#